data_AF-A0A086LRH7-F1
#
_entry.id   AF-A0A086LRH7-F1
#
_cell.length_a   1.000
_cell.length_b   1.000
_cell.length_c   1.000
_cell.angle_alpha   90.00
_cell.angle_beta   90.00
_cell.angle_gamma   90.00
#
_symmetry.space_group_name_H-M   'P 1'
#
loop_
_entity.id
_entity.type
_entity.pdbx_description
1 polymer ?
#
loop_
_entity_poly.entity_id
_entity_poly.type
_entity_poly.pdbx_seq_one_letter_code
_entity_poly.pdbx_strand_id
1 'polypeptide(L)'
;MYLTKFVSRYGSSKLERARELFQQATASVPAQHAKRFFLLYAKLEEEFGLAKHALTIYQAATKAVPQEEKLDMYLIYIARTTELLGVARTRQIYEEAIENLPEKQARDMCLRYAAVEKGLGEVDRCRAIYEHCSQMCDPSRDPEFWK
;
A
#
# COMPACT_ATOMS: atom_id res chain seq x y z
N MET A 1 13.50 -21.65 -4.50
CA MET A 1 12.03 -21.87 -4.47
C MET A 1 11.68 -22.96 -3.45
N TYR A 2 11.78 -22.67 -2.15
CA TYR A 2 11.35 -23.60 -1.08
C TYR A 2 10.03 -23.11 -0.46
N LEU A 3 9.92 -21.81 -0.18
CA LEU A 3 8.72 -21.18 0.38
C LEU A 3 7.45 -21.39 -0.45
N THR A 4 7.49 -21.14 -1.76
CA THR A 4 6.30 -21.33 -2.62
C THR A 4 5.83 -22.79 -2.67
N LYS A 5 6.78 -23.75 -2.67
CA LYS A 5 6.48 -25.18 -2.62
C LYS A 5 5.94 -25.61 -1.26
N PHE A 6 6.44 -25.02 -0.17
CA PHE A 6 5.96 -25.27 1.18
C PHE A 6 4.52 -24.78 1.36
N VAL A 7 4.22 -23.55 0.90
CA VAL A 7 2.87 -22.98 0.93
C VAL A 7 1.88 -23.82 0.15
N SER A 8 2.22 -24.22 -1.08
CA SER A 8 1.36 -25.07 -1.90
C SER A 8 1.10 -26.45 -1.28
N ARG A 9 2.00 -26.96 -0.43
CA ARG A 9 1.92 -28.31 0.15
C ARG A 9 1.29 -28.35 1.54
N TYR A 10 1.43 -27.28 2.33
CA TYR A 10 1.05 -27.27 3.75
C TYR A 10 0.19 -26.07 4.15
N GLY A 11 -0.28 -25.25 3.20
CA GLY A 11 -0.87 -23.92 3.40
C GLY A 11 -1.80 -23.77 4.59
N SER A 12 -2.79 -24.64 4.75
CA SER A 12 -3.73 -24.59 5.88
C SER A 12 -3.26 -25.33 7.14
N SER A 13 -2.39 -26.33 7.00
CA SER A 13 -2.00 -27.22 8.11
C SER A 13 -0.89 -26.64 8.99
N LYS A 14 0.00 -25.80 8.43
CA LYS A 14 1.16 -25.24 9.13
C LYS A 14 1.32 -23.73 8.92
N LEU A 15 0.23 -22.98 9.05
CA LEU A 15 0.22 -21.53 8.83
C LEU A 15 1.19 -20.79 9.78
N GLU A 16 1.19 -21.11 11.07
CA GLU A 16 2.10 -20.46 12.04
C GLU A 16 3.57 -20.66 11.68
N ARG A 17 3.93 -21.87 11.23
CA ARG A 17 5.31 -22.14 10.79
C ARG A 17 5.65 -21.38 9.51
N ALA A 18 4.70 -21.21 8.60
CA ALA A 18 4.90 -20.38 7.42
C ALA A 18 5.11 -18.91 7.82
N ARG A 19 4.35 -18.37 8.78
CA ARG A 19 4.53 -17.01 9.31
C ARG A 19 5.93 -16.80 9.88
N GLU A 20 6.40 -17.71 10.73
CA GLU A 20 7.76 -17.63 11.29
C GLU A 20 8.83 -17.58 10.19
N LEU A 21 8.70 -18.45 9.17
CA LEU A 21 9.62 -18.49 8.04
C LEU A 21 9.58 -17.20 7.21
N PHE A 22 8.39 -16.64 6.98
CA PHE A 22 8.24 -15.37 6.26
C PHE A 22 8.76 -14.18 7.08
N GLN A 23 8.51 -14.13 8.39
CA GLN A 23 9.05 -13.11 9.27
C GLN A 23 10.58 -13.14 9.33
N GLN A 24 11.18 -14.33 9.41
CA GLN A 24 12.62 -14.48 9.37
C GLN A 24 13.19 -14.07 8.00
N ALA A 25 12.48 -14.39 6.91
CA ALA A 25 12.87 -13.97 5.57
C ALA A 25 12.79 -12.45 5.42
N THR A 26 11.71 -11.79 5.86
CA THR A 26 11.59 -10.33 5.75
C THR A 26 12.59 -9.58 6.64
N ALA A 27 12.99 -10.15 7.78
CA ALA A 27 14.01 -9.56 8.66
C ALA A 27 15.44 -9.65 8.10
N SER A 28 15.74 -10.66 7.28
CA SER A 28 17.10 -10.93 6.77
C SER A 28 17.34 -10.44 5.33
N VAL A 29 16.30 -9.96 4.65
CA VAL A 29 16.36 -9.63 3.23
C VAL A 29 16.76 -8.17 2.98
N PRO A 30 17.67 -7.91 2.02
CA PRO A 30 17.96 -6.55 1.54
C PRO A 30 16.72 -5.86 0.96
N ALA A 31 16.63 -4.55 1.12
CA ALA A 31 15.47 -3.74 0.71
C ALA A 31 15.01 -3.97 -0.75
N GLN A 32 15.95 -4.26 -1.65
CA GLN A 32 15.71 -4.53 -3.08
C GLN A 32 14.84 -5.77 -3.37
N HIS A 33 14.76 -6.72 -2.44
CA HIS A 33 13.93 -7.91 -2.61
C HIS A 33 12.76 -7.97 -1.63
N ALA A 34 12.71 -7.04 -0.68
CA ALA A 34 11.69 -6.98 0.36
C ALA A 34 10.28 -7.03 -0.24
N LYS A 35 10.00 -6.22 -1.27
CA LYS A 35 8.70 -6.16 -1.96
C LYS A 35 8.17 -7.54 -2.32
N ARG A 36 8.99 -8.36 -2.98
CA ARG A 36 8.56 -9.69 -3.44
C ARG A 36 8.19 -10.62 -2.28
N PHE A 37 8.96 -10.60 -1.20
CA PHE A 37 8.68 -11.42 -0.02
C PHE A 37 7.42 -10.96 0.72
N PHE A 38 7.25 -9.65 0.89
CA PHE A 38 6.03 -9.09 1.49
C PHE A 38 4.78 -9.42 0.69
N LEU A 39 4.82 -9.31 -0.64
CA LEU A 39 3.69 -9.68 -1.50
C LEU A 39 3.34 -11.17 -1.40
N LEU A 40 4.35 -12.03 -1.37
CA LEU A 40 4.13 -13.47 -1.17
C LEU A 40 3.56 -13.77 0.22
N TYR A 41 4.00 -13.05 1.25
CA TYR A 41 3.52 -13.23 2.61
C TYR A 41 2.08 -12.74 2.76
N ALA A 42 1.76 -11.56 2.21
CA ALA A 42 0.40 -11.03 2.23
C ALA A 42 -0.57 -11.94 1.47
N LYS A 43 -0.17 -12.48 0.31
CA LYS A 43 -0.98 -13.45 -0.44
C LYS A 43 -1.26 -14.72 0.35
N LEU A 44 -0.30 -15.22 1.12
CA LEU A 44 -0.52 -16.36 2.02
C LEU A 44 -1.60 -16.04 3.07
N GLU A 45 -1.52 -14.87 3.71
CA GLU A 45 -2.53 -14.47 4.71
C GLU A 45 -3.90 -14.18 4.09
N GLU A 46 -3.96 -13.71 2.85
CA GLU A 46 -5.23 -13.53 2.12
C GLU A 46 -5.88 -14.88 1.79
N GLU A 47 -5.11 -15.89 1.41
CA GLU A 47 -5.63 -17.20 1.01
C GLU A 47 -5.99 -18.11 2.21
N PHE A 48 -5.19 -18.08 3.27
CA PHE A 48 -5.31 -19.04 4.39
C PHE A 48 -5.49 -18.39 5.75
N GLY A 49 -5.29 -17.08 5.85
CA GLY A 49 -5.24 -16.34 7.10
C GLY A 49 -6.39 -15.35 7.26
N LEU A 50 -6.12 -14.29 8.01
CA LEU A 50 -7.07 -13.22 8.28
C LEU A 50 -6.73 -12.02 7.41
N ALA A 51 -7.74 -11.43 6.75
CA ALA A 51 -7.61 -10.20 5.98
C ALA A 51 -6.93 -9.07 6.79
N LYS A 52 -7.22 -8.97 8.10
CA LYS A 52 -6.57 -7.99 8.99
C LYS A 52 -5.06 -8.18 9.08
N HIS A 53 -4.57 -9.42 9.10
CA HIS A 53 -3.14 -9.71 9.12
C HIS A 53 -2.48 -9.42 7.78
N ALA A 54 -3.16 -9.68 6.66
CA ALA A 54 -2.66 -9.27 5.34
C ALA A 54 -2.44 -7.75 5.28
N LEU A 55 -3.37 -6.96 5.83
CA LEU A 55 -3.25 -5.50 5.87
C LEU A 55 -2.08 -5.00 6.74
N THR A 56 -1.80 -5.63 7.88
CA THR A 56 -0.63 -5.27 8.69
C THR A 56 0.68 -5.62 8.00
N ILE A 57 0.70 -6.70 7.21
CA ILE A 57 1.86 -7.07 6.39
C ILE A 57 2.09 -6.04 5.28
N TYR A 58 1.04 -5.59 4.58
CA TYR A 58 1.17 -4.54 3.58
C TYR A 58 1.67 -3.21 4.20
N GLN A 59 1.17 -2.84 5.37
CA GLN A 59 1.65 -1.65 6.09
C GLN A 59 3.12 -1.80 6.55
N ALA A 60 3.55 -2.99 6.97
CA ALA A 60 4.96 -3.24 7.27
C ALA A 60 5.82 -3.16 5.99
N ALA A 61 5.27 -3.60 4.86
CA ALA A 61 5.95 -3.57 3.57
C ALA A 61 6.22 -2.14 3.08
N THR A 62 5.29 -1.20 3.25
CA THR A 62 5.49 0.21 2.83
C THR A 62 6.68 0.87 3.55
N LYS A 63 6.98 0.43 4.78
CA LYS A 63 8.11 0.93 5.59
C LYS A 63 9.44 0.27 5.22
N ALA A 64 9.42 -1.01 4.83
CA ALA A 64 10.61 -1.78 4.52
C ALA A 64 11.13 -1.62 3.07
N VAL A 65 10.27 -1.17 2.15
CA VAL A 65 10.57 -1.06 0.72
C VAL A 65 11.31 0.25 0.40
N PRO A 66 12.26 0.24 -0.57
CA PRO A 66 12.97 1.45 -0.99
C PRO A 66 12.03 2.49 -1.60
N GLN A 67 12.42 3.77 -1.52
CA GLN A 67 11.58 4.91 -1.93
C GLN A 67 11.06 4.81 -3.38
N GLU A 68 11.85 4.22 -4.29
CA GLU A 68 11.46 4.00 -5.69
C GLU A 68 10.25 3.07 -5.83
N GLU A 69 10.13 2.07 -4.95
CA GLU A 69 9.09 1.05 -4.99
C GLU A 69 7.95 1.33 -3.99
N LYS A 70 8.09 2.33 -3.11
CA LYS A 70 7.07 2.68 -2.11
C LYS A 70 5.73 3.03 -2.75
N LEU A 71 5.74 3.84 -3.83
CA LEU A 71 4.50 4.22 -4.53
C LEU A 71 3.72 2.99 -4.97
N ASP A 72 4.39 2.04 -5.63
CA ASP A 72 3.76 0.80 -6.10
C ASP A 72 3.21 -0.04 -4.92
N MET A 73 3.95 -0.09 -3.81
CA MET A 73 3.48 -0.79 -2.61
C MET A 73 2.22 -0.15 -2.02
N TYR A 74 2.14 1.18 -1.95
CA TYR A 74 0.93 1.87 -1.50
C TYR A 74 -0.24 1.64 -2.45
N LEU A 75 -0.02 1.65 -3.77
CA LEU A 75 -1.08 1.37 -4.75
C LEU A 75 -1.65 -0.03 -4.58
N ILE A 76 -0.79 -1.05 -4.39
CA ILE A 76 -1.23 -2.42 -4.09
C ILE A 76 -1.99 -2.45 -2.77
N TYR A 77 -1.48 -1.79 -1.74
CA TYR A 77 -2.12 -1.77 -0.42
C TYR A 77 -3.51 -1.14 -0.46
N ILE A 78 -3.68 -0.04 -1.19
CA ILE A 78 -4.98 0.63 -1.38
C ILE A 78 -5.94 -0.26 -2.14
N ALA A 79 -5.50 -0.89 -3.24
CA ALA A 79 -6.33 -1.79 -4.03
C ALA A 79 -6.85 -2.96 -3.17
N ARG A 80 -5.96 -3.62 -2.42
CA ARG A 80 -6.32 -4.72 -1.53
C ARG A 80 -7.20 -4.29 -0.37
N THR A 81 -6.94 -3.13 0.22
CA THR A 81 -7.79 -2.61 1.30
C THR A 81 -9.20 -2.28 0.80
N THR A 82 -9.31 -1.74 -0.41
CA THR A 82 -10.61 -1.47 -1.04
C THR A 82 -11.40 -2.75 -1.24
N GLU A 83 -10.76 -3.81 -1.72
CA GLU A 83 -11.38 -5.13 -1.93
C GLU A 83 -11.83 -5.77 -0.59
N LEU A 84 -11.01 -5.66 0.47
CA LEU A 84 -11.25 -6.38 1.73
C LEU A 84 -12.16 -5.63 2.72
N LEU A 85 -12.02 -4.31 2.81
CA LEU A 85 -12.68 -3.48 3.83
C LEU A 85 -13.48 -2.30 3.26
N GLY A 86 -13.42 -2.09 1.95
CA GLY A 86 -14.08 -0.97 1.28
C GLY A 86 -13.28 0.35 1.34
N VAL A 87 -13.81 1.35 0.64
CA VAL A 87 -13.15 2.64 0.40
C VAL A 87 -12.97 3.46 1.69
N ALA A 88 -13.81 3.27 2.71
CA ALA A 88 -13.71 4.06 3.94
C ALA A 88 -12.36 3.88 4.67
N ARG A 89 -11.76 2.68 4.59
CA ARG A 89 -10.49 2.34 5.23
C ARG A 89 -9.27 2.79 4.42
N THR A 90 -9.42 3.13 3.14
CA THR A 90 -8.29 3.56 2.31
C THR A 90 -7.86 4.99 2.59
N ARG A 91 -8.72 5.81 3.21
CA ARG A 91 -8.44 7.20 3.58
C ARG A 91 -7.15 7.36 4.39
N GLN A 92 -7.02 6.60 5.47
CA GLN A 92 -5.83 6.60 6.33
C GLN A 92 -4.58 6.19 5.56
N ILE A 93 -4.72 5.32 4.56
CA ILE A 93 -3.60 4.86 3.73
C ILE A 93 -3.17 5.96 2.76
N TYR A 94 -4.11 6.71 2.20
CA TYR A 94 -3.80 7.87 1.36
C TYR A 94 -3.07 8.96 2.14
N GLU A 95 -3.53 9.27 3.35
CA GLU A 95 -2.87 10.23 4.24
C GLU A 95 -1.44 9.78 4.58
N GLU A 96 -1.27 8.52 5.02
CA GLU A 96 0.06 7.95 5.30
C GLU A 96 0.95 7.96 4.04
N ALA A 97 0.39 7.72 2.85
CA ALA A 97 1.14 7.75 1.60
C ALA A 97 1.62 9.18 1.26
N ILE A 98 0.77 10.19 1.41
CA ILE A 98 1.10 11.59 1.10
C ILE A 98 2.23 12.08 2.01
N GLU A 99 2.26 11.68 3.28
CA GLU A 99 3.32 12.07 4.23
C GLU A 99 4.67 11.36 3.96
N ASN A 100 4.64 10.11 3.50
CA ASN A 100 5.84 9.28 3.38
C ASN A 100 6.45 9.23 1.96
N LEU A 101 5.74 9.73 0.95
CA LEU A 101 6.20 9.75 -0.43
C LEU A 101 6.86 11.08 -0.79
N PRO A 102 7.85 11.08 -1.72
CA PRO A 102 8.40 12.31 -2.25
C PRO A 102 7.32 13.13 -2.98
N GLU A 103 7.45 14.47 -2.97
CA GLU A 103 6.43 15.43 -3.44
C GLU A 103 5.78 15.05 -4.78
N LYS A 104 6.57 14.63 -5.77
CA LYS A 104 6.07 14.22 -7.09
C LYS A 104 5.09 13.04 -7.00
N GLN A 105 5.41 12.04 -6.18
CA GLN A 105 4.59 10.84 -5.98
C GLN A 105 3.43 11.12 -5.03
N ALA A 106 3.66 11.92 -3.98
CA ALA A 106 2.64 12.38 -3.06
C ALA A 106 1.52 13.12 -3.81
N ARG A 107 1.86 13.96 -4.79
CA ARG A 107 0.88 14.64 -5.65
C ARG A 107 0.02 13.69 -6.47
N ASP A 108 0.62 12.67 -7.10
CA ASP A 108 -0.14 11.66 -7.85
C ASP A 108 -1.14 10.95 -6.92
N MET A 109 -0.72 10.62 -5.69
CA MET A 109 -1.61 10.05 -4.67
C MET A 109 -2.72 11.01 -4.24
N CYS A 110 -2.40 12.28 -4.10
CA CYS A 110 -3.31 13.37 -3.76
C CYS A 110 -4.45 13.49 -4.80
N LEU A 111 -4.11 13.48 -6.09
CA LEU A 111 -5.06 13.49 -7.20
C LEU A 111 -5.93 12.23 -7.25
N ARG A 112 -5.33 11.05 -7.03
CA ARG A 112 -6.08 9.78 -6.94
C ARG A 112 -7.05 9.80 -5.77
N TYR A 113 -6.63 10.30 -4.62
CA TYR A 113 -7.47 10.39 -3.43
C TYR A 113 -8.68 11.30 -3.67
N ALA A 114 -8.46 12.47 -4.27
CA ALA A 114 -9.53 13.39 -4.66
C ALA A 114 -10.52 12.74 -5.65
N ALA A 115 -10.05 11.97 -6.63
CA ALA A 115 -10.91 11.25 -7.56
C ALA A 115 -11.78 10.19 -6.87
N VAL A 116 -11.23 9.49 -5.88
CA VAL A 116 -11.97 8.50 -5.08
C VAL A 116 -13.06 9.18 -4.24
N GLU A 117 -12.74 10.24 -3.50
CA GLU A 117 -13.73 10.96 -2.68
C GLU A 117 -14.81 11.65 -3.54
N LYS A 118 -14.44 12.15 -4.72
CA LYS A 118 -15.40 12.65 -5.71
C LYS A 118 -16.37 11.56 -6.16
N GLY A 119 -15.87 10.34 -6.40
CA GLY A 119 -16.71 9.17 -6.75
C GLY A 119 -17.67 8.75 -5.62
N LEU A 120 -17.32 9.02 -4.36
CA LEU A 120 -18.18 8.80 -3.20
C LEU A 120 -19.20 9.93 -2.96
N GLY A 121 -19.10 11.04 -3.68
CA GLY A 121 -19.96 12.23 -3.49
C GLY A 121 -19.52 13.17 -2.37
N GLU A 122 -18.35 12.95 -1.78
CA GLU A 122 -17.80 13.74 -0.66
C GLU A 122 -17.05 14.99 -1.18
N VAL A 123 -17.82 15.95 -1.71
CA VAL A 123 -17.26 17.13 -2.41
C VAL A 123 -16.41 18.02 -1.49
N ASP A 124 -16.79 18.17 -0.23
CA ASP A 124 -16.06 19.03 0.71
C ASP A 124 -14.68 18.46 1.06
N ARG A 125 -14.57 17.13 1.21
CA ARG A 125 -13.28 16.47 1.38
C ARG A 125 -12.43 16.56 0.14
N CYS A 126 -13.03 16.33 -1.03
CA CYS A 126 -12.35 16.49 -2.31
C CYS A 126 -11.72 17.89 -2.44
N ARG A 127 -12.46 18.94 -2.05
CA ARG A 127 -11.94 20.32 -2.03
C ARG A 127 -10.75 20.49 -1.07
N ALA A 128 -10.86 19.96 0.15
CA ALA A 128 -9.77 20.02 1.14
C ALA A 128 -8.51 19.30 0.64
N ILE A 129 -8.66 18.16 -0.04
CA ILE A 129 -7.54 17.45 -0.66
C ILE A 129 -6.91 18.31 -1.74
N TYR A 130 -7.69 18.87 -2.67
CA TYR A 130 -7.15 19.75 -3.72
C TYR A 130 -6.43 20.98 -3.16
N GLU A 131 -6.93 21.56 -2.07
CA GLU A 131 -6.27 22.67 -1.36
C GLU A 131 -4.93 22.24 -0.76
N HIS A 132 -4.87 21.07 -0.13
CA HIS A 132 -3.60 20.51 0.35
C HIS A 132 -2.63 20.23 -0.81
N CYS A 133 -3.11 19.65 -1.91
CA CYS A 133 -2.27 19.37 -3.07
C CYS A 133 -1.75 20.67 -3.71
N SER A 134 -2.53 21.75 -3.74
CA SER A 134 -2.10 23.03 -4.33
C SER A 134 -0.96 23.67 -3.56
N GLN A 135 -0.91 23.51 -2.23
CA GLN A 135 0.23 23.95 -1.41
C GLN A 135 1.53 23.24 -1.77
N MET A 136 1.43 22.01 -2.29
CA MET A 136 2.58 21.20 -2.74
C MET A 136 2.92 21.41 -4.24
N CYS A 137 2.15 22.23 -4.96
CA CYS A 137 2.29 22.41 -6.41
C CYS A 137 2.63 23.87 -6.75
N ASP A 138 3.83 24.08 -7.31
CA ASP A 138 4.20 25.38 -7.86
C ASP A 138 3.52 25.59 -9.24
N PRO A 139 2.77 26.70 -9.46
CA PRO A 139 2.14 27.00 -10.74
C PRO A 139 3.10 27.04 -11.94
N SER A 140 4.36 27.40 -11.70
CA SER A 140 5.38 27.48 -12.76
C SER A 140 6.00 26.14 -13.12
N ARG A 141 6.02 25.17 -12.20
CA ARG A 141 6.63 23.86 -12.43
C ARG A 141 5.63 22.85 -12.98
N ASP A 142 4.36 23.01 -12.63
CA ASP A 142 3.35 21.96 -12.81
C ASP A 142 2.03 22.46 -13.42
N PRO A 143 2.06 22.95 -14.68
CA PRO A 143 0.89 23.53 -15.32
C PRO A 143 -0.24 22.53 -15.56
N GLU A 144 0.03 21.21 -15.59
CA GLU A 144 -1.01 20.18 -15.75
C GLU A 144 -1.95 20.09 -14.55
N PHE A 145 -1.49 20.43 -13.35
CA PHE A 145 -2.34 20.41 -12.16
C PHE A 145 -3.38 21.54 -12.16
N TRP A 146 -3.06 22.66 -12.81
CA TRP A 146 -3.87 23.89 -12.80
C TRP A 146 -4.82 24.03 -14.00
N LYS A 147 -4.91 23.00 -14.84
CA LYS A 147 -5.87 22.92 -15.95
C LYS A 147 -7.18 22.32 -15.50
#